data_AF-A0A3M2LZG0-F1
#
_entry.id   AF-A0A3M2LZG0-F1
#
_cell.length_a   1.000
_cell.length_b   1.000
_cell.length_c   1.000
_cell.angle_alpha   90.00
_cell.angle_beta   90.00
_cell.angle_gamma   90.00
#
_symmetry.space_group_name_H-M   'P 1'
#
loop_
_entity.id
_entity.type
_entity.pdbx_description
1 polymer ?
#
loop_
_entity_poly.entity_id
_entity_poly.type
_entity_poly.pdbx_seq_one_letter_code
_entity_poly.pdbx_strand_id
1 'polypeptide(L)'
;MNRGPGRLGDDRTVTSPQDPARDPAWNRAPNPARDPSQDPLDPHAHPHGHTHQHGPVPPVSDHLRRVIAAVLVPFGVAMALGLVLLWPGGAPEQQERTGVGFDQQHEEASVTELTEHPCEDLGVQVQRGVSGPCEQATVEVTSGPHVGHTFTEVVPPDATKRFHEGQKVVVAYAPEAPEELRYSVVDVDREVPMLLLGALFALVVVAVGRLRGLLALVGLVASFLVLTLFILPAVLHGSNPLLVAVIGGSVIMLVTLYLCHGVNARTSVAVLGTLVSLLLIGLLGSLFIGLAHLTGNTDDQTGLVHSLYPDIEIRGLLLASILIGSLGVLDDVTVTQTSAVWELKQAAPTAGWRKLYSAAMRIGRDHIASVVNTLVLAYAGAALPLLLLFSIARSGVTTVAFSELVAEEIVRTLVGSIGLVASVPVTTLLAALVVSADRPPQGPAGGRGARAGNGPFGAGTSTGGTGASTGGPVPRARGRGWGARQGRRRATNPRRRRKR
;
A
#
# COMPACT_ATOMS: atom_id res chain seq x y z
N MET A 1 -3.65 60.72 58.89
CA MET A 1 -2.32 60.40 59.46
C MET A 1 -1.45 59.78 58.37
N ASN A 2 -0.48 60.53 57.82
CA ASN A 2 1.00 60.34 57.93
C ASN A 2 1.54 59.12 57.15
N ARG A 3 2.61 59.14 56.34
CA ARG A 3 3.49 60.10 55.61
C ARG A 3 4.45 59.17 54.79
N GLY A 4 4.83 59.52 53.55
CA GLY A 4 5.88 58.79 52.76
C GLY A 4 7.32 59.07 53.25
N PRO A 5 8.42 58.93 52.43
CA PRO A 5 8.58 58.48 51.03
C PRO A 5 9.84 57.58 50.75
N GLY A 6 10.12 57.21 49.48
CA GLY A 6 11.46 56.73 49.04
C GLY A 6 11.55 56.15 47.62
N ARG A 7 12.44 56.70 46.77
CA ARG A 7 12.62 56.54 45.30
C ARG A 7 13.55 55.37 44.87
N LEU A 8 13.43 54.94 43.58
CA LEU A 8 14.46 54.71 42.51
C LEU A 8 13.95 53.58 41.56
N GLY A 9 13.96 53.63 40.22
CA GLY A 9 14.46 54.59 39.22
C GLY A 9 14.02 54.22 37.79
N ASP A 10 14.13 55.22 36.90
CA ASP A 10 14.19 55.33 35.42
C ASP A 10 13.66 54.20 34.51
N ASP A 11 12.79 54.41 33.50
CA ASP A 11 12.62 55.41 32.42
C ASP A 11 13.38 55.07 31.10
N ARG A 12 12.60 55.07 29.99
CA ARG A 12 12.94 55.24 28.55
C ARG A 12 13.58 54.13 27.68
N THR A 13 12.71 53.56 26.82
CA THR A 13 12.63 53.69 25.34
C THR A 13 13.86 54.04 24.45
N VAL A 14 13.94 53.34 23.29
CA VAL A 14 14.32 53.77 21.90
C VAL A 14 15.66 53.27 21.28
N THR A 15 15.53 52.78 20.02
CA THR A 15 16.46 52.71 18.83
C THR A 15 17.50 51.60 18.56
N SER A 16 17.39 50.98 17.37
CA SER A 16 18.45 50.36 16.50
C SER A 16 19.58 51.37 16.13
N PRO A 17 20.79 51.05 15.56
CA PRO A 17 21.07 50.14 14.41
C PRO A 17 22.51 49.52 14.23
N GLN A 18 22.68 48.74 13.13
CA GLN A 18 23.89 48.47 12.28
C GLN A 18 25.01 47.42 12.61
N ASP A 19 25.42 46.73 11.53
CA ASP A 19 26.41 45.65 11.19
C ASP A 19 27.90 45.92 11.57
N PRO A 20 28.91 44.98 11.49
CA PRO A 20 29.25 44.11 10.32
C PRO A 20 30.03 42.75 10.52
N ALA A 21 30.11 41.98 9.42
CA ALA A 21 31.22 41.10 8.94
C ALA A 21 31.52 39.70 9.54
N ARG A 22 31.36 38.64 8.72
CA ARG A 22 32.42 37.70 8.23
C ARG A 22 31.84 36.51 7.41
N ASP A 23 32.37 36.32 6.21
CA ASP A 23 32.15 35.27 5.19
C ASP A 23 33.06 34.01 5.45
N PRO A 24 33.09 32.88 4.68
CA PRO A 24 32.28 32.51 3.50
C PRO A 24 31.92 30.99 3.33
N ALA A 25 31.20 30.73 2.22
CA ALA A 25 31.33 29.59 1.28
C ALA A 25 30.40 28.38 1.41
N TRP A 26 29.36 28.32 0.57
CA TRP A 26 29.05 27.22 -0.38
C TRP A 26 28.01 27.72 -1.39
N ASN A 27 28.44 28.29 -2.51
CA ASN A 27 27.63 28.42 -3.72
C ASN A 27 28.54 28.32 -4.95
N ARG A 28 28.41 27.24 -5.72
CA ARG A 28 28.90 27.16 -7.10
C ARG A 28 27.73 26.78 -8.00
N ALA A 29 27.29 27.75 -8.79
CA ALA A 29 26.68 27.50 -10.08
C ALA A 29 27.79 27.18 -11.11
N PRO A 30 27.53 26.40 -12.17
CA PRO A 30 28.42 26.30 -13.31
C PRO A 30 28.11 27.41 -14.33
N ASN A 31 29.13 28.13 -14.77
CA ASN A 31 29.08 29.10 -15.86
C ASN A 31 29.53 28.42 -17.18
N PRO A 32 28.97 28.78 -18.36
CA PRO A 32 29.32 28.17 -19.65
C PRO A 32 30.45 28.95 -20.34
N ALA A 33 31.39 28.25 -20.97
CA ALA A 33 32.31 28.84 -21.93
C ALA A 33 32.67 27.81 -23.01
N ARG A 34 32.54 28.26 -24.27
CA ARG A 34 32.83 27.57 -25.52
C ARG A 34 34.34 27.55 -25.81
N ASP A 35 34.78 26.55 -26.59
CA ASP A 35 35.85 26.71 -27.59
C ASP A 35 35.46 25.89 -28.85
N PRO A 36 35.58 26.41 -30.09
CA PRO A 36 35.12 25.75 -31.31
C PRO A 36 36.27 25.11 -32.09
N SER A 37 36.10 23.86 -32.51
CA SER A 37 36.80 23.32 -33.69
C SER A 37 35.82 22.50 -34.54
N GLN A 38 35.72 22.95 -35.80
CA GLN A 38 35.10 22.34 -36.98
C GLN A 38 35.79 20.98 -37.28
N ASP A 39 35.30 19.95 -37.97
CA ASP A 39 34.13 19.58 -38.82
C ASP A 39 34.36 18.06 -39.18
N PRO A 40 33.62 17.34 -40.04
CA PRO A 40 32.22 17.45 -40.51
C PRO A 40 31.44 16.09 -40.52
N LEU A 41 30.11 16.19 -40.58
CA LEU A 41 29.14 15.33 -41.30
C LEU A 41 29.38 13.81 -41.41
N ASP A 42 28.62 13.03 -40.62
CA ASP A 42 28.35 11.62 -40.88
C ASP A 42 26.84 11.43 -41.21
N PRO A 43 26.42 11.11 -42.45
CA PRO A 43 25.01 11.08 -42.86
C PRO A 43 24.23 9.81 -42.47
N HIS A 44 24.76 8.93 -41.62
CA HIS A 44 24.16 7.64 -41.30
C HIS A 44 23.89 7.43 -39.81
N ALA A 45 23.17 8.36 -39.17
CA ALA A 45 22.61 8.14 -37.85
C ALA A 45 21.15 7.68 -37.97
N HIS A 46 20.94 6.36 -38.03
CA HIS A 46 19.60 5.79 -37.85
C HIS A 46 19.15 5.97 -36.38
N PRO A 47 17.97 6.55 -36.11
CA PRO A 47 17.44 6.59 -34.77
C PRO A 47 16.91 5.19 -34.42
N HIS A 48 17.70 4.39 -33.72
CA HIS A 48 17.22 3.16 -33.11
C HIS A 48 16.35 3.51 -31.91
N GLY A 49 15.04 3.59 -32.13
CA GLY A 49 14.04 3.56 -31.07
C GLY A 49 14.06 2.18 -30.41
N HIS A 50 14.71 2.05 -29.26
CA HIS A 50 14.62 0.84 -28.45
C HIS A 50 13.28 0.83 -27.70
N THR A 51 12.25 0.23 -28.33
CA THR A 51 11.04 -0.17 -27.61
C THR A 51 11.37 -1.39 -26.74
N HIS A 52 11.44 -1.20 -25.42
CA HIS A 52 11.45 -2.30 -24.47
C HIS A 52 10.06 -2.95 -24.44
N GLN A 53 9.82 -3.87 -25.36
CA GLN A 53 8.66 -4.74 -25.32
C GLN A 53 8.93 -5.81 -24.26
N HIS A 54 8.23 -5.76 -23.14
CA HIS A 54 8.20 -6.89 -22.20
C HIS A 54 7.54 -8.08 -22.90
N GLY A 55 8.36 -8.91 -23.55
CA GLY A 55 7.90 -10.18 -24.09
C GLY A 55 7.34 -11.08 -22.99
N PRO A 56 6.44 -12.03 -23.33
CA PRO A 56 5.93 -12.98 -22.36
C PRO A 56 7.09 -13.72 -21.68
N VAL A 57 7.02 -13.82 -20.35
CA VAL A 57 8.00 -14.50 -19.51
C VAL A 57 8.27 -15.89 -20.10
N PRO A 58 9.55 -16.32 -20.25
CA PRO A 58 9.84 -17.64 -20.79
C PRO A 58 9.11 -18.72 -19.99
N PRO A 59 8.47 -19.69 -20.67
CA PRO A 59 7.60 -20.65 -20.01
C PRO A 59 8.40 -21.52 -19.05
N VAL A 60 7.93 -21.55 -17.81
CA VAL A 60 8.43 -22.42 -16.76
C VAL A 60 8.07 -23.87 -17.09
N SER A 61 8.94 -24.82 -16.74
CA SER A 61 8.76 -26.25 -16.99
C SER A 61 7.36 -26.75 -16.62
N ASP A 62 6.80 -27.62 -17.46
CA ASP A 62 5.44 -28.15 -17.29
C ASP A 62 5.23 -28.89 -15.96
N HIS A 63 6.31 -29.43 -15.39
CA HIS A 63 6.29 -30.05 -14.07
C HIS A 63 6.03 -29.02 -12.97
N LEU A 64 6.71 -27.88 -13.01
CA LEU A 64 6.58 -26.83 -12.02
C LEU A 64 5.21 -26.13 -12.13
N ARG A 65 4.69 -25.93 -13.34
CA ARG A 65 3.31 -25.46 -13.54
C ARG A 65 2.29 -26.42 -12.91
N ARG A 66 2.50 -27.74 -13.04
CA ARG A 66 1.66 -28.75 -12.39
C ARG A 66 1.75 -28.72 -10.87
N VAL A 67 2.93 -28.56 -10.29
CA VAL A 67 3.10 -28.47 -8.82
C VAL A 67 2.40 -27.22 -8.27
N ILE A 68 2.58 -26.07 -8.91
CA ILE A 68 1.90 -24.83 -8.52
C ILE A 68 0.38 -24.99 -8.61
N ALA A 69 -0.12 -25.55 -9.72
CA ALA A 69 -1.55 -25.81 -9.89
C ALA A 69 -2.08 -26.80 -8.83
N ALA A 70 -1.31 -27.81 -8.45
CA ALA A 70 -1.69 -28.79 -7.43
C ALA A 70 -1.88 -28.17 -6.02
N VAL A 71 -1.32 -26.98 -5.75
CA VAL A 71 -1.54 -26.24 -4.50
C VAL A 71 -2.64 -25.20 -4.68
N LEU A 72 -2.58 -24.40 -5.74
CA LEU A 72 -3.48 -23.25 -5.92
C LEU A 72 -4.88 -23.64 -6.38
N VAL A 73 -5.05 -24.71 -7.14
CA VAL A 73 -6.39 -25.16 -7.56
C VAL A 73 -7.19 -25.66 -6.37
N PRO A 74 -6.69 -26.57 -5.51
CA PRO A 74 -7.43 -26.96 -4.31
C PRO A 74 -7.71 -25.78 -3.37
N PHE A 75 -6.77 -24.85 -3.24
CA PHE A 75 -6.98 -23.63 -2.45
C PHE A 75 -8.09 -22.75 -3.04
N GLY A 76 -8.04 -22.46 -4.34
CA GLY A 76 -9.08 -21.69 -5.02
C GLY A 76 -10.45 -22.36 -4.95
N VAL A 77 -10.50 -23.69 -5.04
CA VAL A 77 -11.73 -24.47 -4.83
C VAL A 77 -12.21 -24.35 -3.39
N ALA A 78 -11.33 -24.43 -2.40
CA ALA A 78 -11.70 -24.25 -0.99
C ALA A 78 -12.25 -22.84 -0.73
N MET A 79 -11.67 -21.80 -1.35
CA MET A 79 -12.17 -20.43 -1.24
C MET A 79 -13.52 -20.25 -1.94
N ALA A 80 -13.71 -20.85 -3.12
CA ALA A 80 -14.99 -20.85 -3.81
C ALA A 80 -16.07 -21.59 -3.01
N LEU A 81 -15.75 -22.75 -2.43
CA LEU A 81 -16.65 -23.47 -1.52
C LEU A 81 -16.96 -22.64 -0.28
N GLY A 82 -15.96 -22.00 0.34
CA GLY A 82 -16.17 -21.11 1.47
C GLY A 82 -17.09 -19.94 1.13
N LEU A 83 -16.92 -19.34 -0.06
CA LEU A 83 -17.76 -18.25 -0.55
C LEU A 83 -19.20 -18.72 -0.81
N VAL A 84 -19.40 -19.93 -1.33
CA VAL A 84 -20.73 -20.53 -1.53
C VAL A 84 -21.38 -20.92 -0.20
N LEU A 85 -20.63 -21.53 0.72
CA LEU A 85 -21.13 -22.00 2.03
C LEU A 85 -21.46 -20.86 2.98
N LEU A 86 -20.69 -19.77 2.94
CA LEU A 86 -20.92 -18.56 3.73
C LEU A 86 -21.66 -17.48 2.94
N TRP A 87 -22.24 -17.83 1.78
CA TRP A 87 -22.96 -16.85 0.96
C TRP A 87 -24.19 -16.35 1.74
N PRO A 88 -24.31 -15.03 1.98
CA PRO A 88 -25.36 -14.50 2.85
C PRO A 88 -26.78 -14.56 2.24
N GLY A 89 -26.92 -14.92 0.96
CA GLY A 89 -28.22 -15.05 0.29
C GLY A 89 -28.92 -13.71 -0.02
N GLY A 90 -28.42 -12.60 0.51
CA GLY A 90 -28.94 -11.23 0.35
C GLY A 90 -28.43 -10.35 1.50
N ALA A 91 -28.88 -9.10 1.60
CA ALA A 91 -28.93 -8.43 2.91
C ALA A 91 -30.16 -8.97 3.66
N PRO A 92 -30.16 -9.06 5.00
CA PRO A 92 -31.36 -9.45 5.75
C PRO A 92 -32.53 -8.58 5.28
N GLU A 93 -33.70 -9.18 5.03
CA GLU A 93 -34.91 -8.40 4.73
C GLU A 93 -35.05 -7.36 5.85
N GLN A 94 -35.03 -6.08 5.46
CA GLN A 94 -35.00 -4.99 6.42
C GLN A 94 -36.17 -5.16 7.39
N GLN A 95 -35.85 -5.27 8.68
CA GLN A 95 -36.80 -4.91 9.73
C GLN A 95 -37.45 -3.59 9.30
N GLU A 96 -38.78 -3.46 9.38
CA GLU A 96 -39.52 -2.27 8.94
C GLU A 96 -38.74 -1.00 9.26
N ARG A 97 -38.53 -0.16 8.23
CA ARG A 97 -37.65 0.99 8.39
C ARG A 97 -38.17 1.85 9.52
N THR A 98 -37.38 2.00 10.58
CA THR A 98 -37.82 2.68 11.80
C THR A 98 -37.98 4.20 11.59
N GLY A 99 -37.46 4.73 10.47
CA GLY A 99 -37.53 6.15 10.13
C GLY A 99 -36.69 7.04 11.05
N VAL A 100 -35.83 6.45 11.90
CA VAL A 100 -34.98 7.16 12.85
C VAL A 100 -33.53 6.66 12.76
N GLY A 101 -32.56 7.57 12.97
CA GLY A 101 -31.13 7.23 12.89
C GLY A 101 -30.67 6.88 11.47
N PHE A 102 -29.83 5.86 11.34
CA PHE A 102 -29.19 5.46 10.06
C PHE A 102 -30.12 4.82 9.03
N ASP A 103 -31.37 4.54 9.41
CA ASP A 103 -32.40 3.93 8.57
C ASP A 103 -33.41 4.96 8.04
N GLN A 104 -33.09 6.24 8.20
CA GLN A 104 -33.85 7.34 7.61
C GLN A 104 -33.82 7.28 6.08
N GLN A 105 -34.96 7.62 5.47
CA GLN A 105 -35.02 7.82 4.03
C GLN A 105 -34.31 9.13 3.70
N HIS A 106 -33.46 9.11 2.69
CA HIS A 106 -32.71 10.27 2.26
C HIS A 106 -33.25 10.76 0.93
N GLU A 107 -33.44 12.06 0.82
CA GLU A 107 -33.86 12.74 -0.41
C GLU A 107 -32.84 13.85 -0.73
N GLU A 108 -32.74 14.22 -2.00
CA GLU A 108 -32.01 15.40 -2.46
C GLU A 108 -32.84 16.67 -2.24
N ALA A 109 -32.15 17.75 -1.86
CA ALA A 109 -32.71 19.07 -1.69
C ALA A 109 -31.70 20.17 -2.06
N SER A 110 -32.15 21.41 -2.14
CA SER A 110 -31.29 22.57 -2.40
C SER A 110 -31.60 23.74 -1.47
N VAL A 111 -30.55 24.42 -1.02
CA VAL A 111 -30.67 25.67 -0.26
C VAL A 111 -31.06 26.79 -1.21
N THR A 112 -32.26 27.35 -1.07
CA THR A 112 -32.79 28.38 -1.97
C THR A 112 -32.50 29.79 -1.48
N GLU A 113 -32.38 29.98 -0.16
CA GLU A 113 -32.18 31.28 0.47
C GLU A 113 -31.42 31.11 1.78
N LEU A 114 -30.58 32.10 2.13
CA LEU A 114 -29.86 32.15 3.40
C LEU A 114 -30.00 33.54 4.02
N THR A 115 -30.59 33.63 5.21
CA THR A 115 -30.78 34.90 5.94
C THR A 115 -30.10 34.88 7.30
N GLU A 116 -29.50 36.01 7.71
CA GLU A 116 -28.90 36.15 9.04
C GLU A 116 -29.92 36.73 10.03
N HIS A 117 -30.06 36.08 11.18
CA HIS A 117 -30.91 36.54 12.28
C HIS A 117 -30.16 36.48 13.61
N PRO A 118 -30.51 37.34 14.59
CA PRO A 118 -30.14 37.12 15.98
C PRO A 118 -30.57 35.71 16.42
N CYS A 119 -29.65 34.93 16.99
CA CYS A 119 -29.96 33.55 17.38
C CYS A 119 -31.13 33.42 18.38
N GLU A 120 -31.34 34.46 19.20
CA GLU A 120 -32.47 34.55 20.14
C GLU A 120 -33.83 34.57 19.42
N ASP A 121 -33.91 35.21 18.24
CA ASP A 121 -35.14 35.29 17.44
C ASP A 121 -35.51 33.92 16.85
N LEU A 122 -34.52 33.06 16.63
CA LEU A 122 -34.69 31.69 16.13
C LEU A 122 -34.78 30.66 17.27
N GLY A 123 -34.82 31.10 18.53
CA GLY A 123 -34.90 30.21 19.69
C GLY A 123 -33.64 29.38 19.96
N VAL A 124 -32.50 29.74 19.36
CA VAL A 124 -31.24 29.01 19.49
C VAL A 124 -30.42 29.55 20.66
N GLN A 125 -30.11 28.67 21.61
CA GLN A 125 -29.20 28.97 22.72
C GLN A 125 -27.76 28.75 22.30
N VAL A 126 -27.00 29.82 22.17
CA VAL A 126 -25.58 29.77 21.75
C VAL A 126 -24.68 29.51 22.96
N GLN A 127 -23.63 28.71 22.78
CA GLN A 127 -22.67 28.41 23.84
C GLN A 127 -21.90 29.67 24.31
N ARG A 128 -21.54 29.71 25.60
CA ARG A 128 -20.78 30.83 26.17
C ARG A 128 -19.43 31.00 25.47
N GLY A 129 -19.18 32.21 24.97
CA GLY A 129 -17.92 32.56 24.28
C GLY A 129 -18.01 32.47 22.76
N VAL A 130 -19.14 32.02 22.21
CA VAL A 130 -19.44 32.08 20.78
C VAL A 130 -20.27 33.33 20.50
N SER A 131 -19.89 34.09 19.47
CA SER A 131 -20.55 35.32 19.05
C SER A 131 -20.75 35.32 17.54
N GLY A 132 -21.90 35.78 17.08
CA GLY A 132 -22.24 35.91 15.66
C GLY A 132 -23.75 35.75 15.43
N PRO A 133 -24.25 36.13 14.25
CA PRO A 133 -25.63 35.82 13.86
C PRO A 133 -25.79 34.31 13.63
N CYS A 134 -27.03 33.84 13.74
CA CYS A 134 -27.44 32.53 13.24
C CYS A 134 -27.85 32.69 11.77
N GLU A 135 -27.47 31.73 10.93
CA GLU A 135 -27.95 31.67 9.55
C GLU A 135 -29.21 30.80 9.52
N GLN A 136 -30.28 31.26 8.88
CA GLN A 136 -31.48 30.48 8.59
C GLN A 136 -31.47 30.13 7.10
N ALA A 137 -31.35 28.84 6.80
CA ALA A 137 -31.36 28.33 5.44
C ALA A 137 -32.77 27.86 5.08
N THR A 138 -33.34 28.41 4.00
CA THR A 138 -34.55 27.84 3.39
C THR A 138 -34.12 26.73 2.44
N VAL A 139 -34.65 25.53 2.64
CA VAL A 139 -34.27 24.32 1.91
C VAL A 139 -35.49 23.77 1.18
N GLU A 140 -35.38 23.60 -0.14
CA GLU A 140 -36.41 23.02 -1.00
C GLU A 140 -36.05 21.58 -1.37
N VAL A 141 -36.97 20.65 -1.14
CA VAL A 141 -36.82 19.23 -1.52
C VAL A 141 -36.93 19.09 -3.04
N THR A 142 -35.91 18.49 -3.67
CA THR A 142 -35.80 18.39 -5.14
C THR A 142 -36.05 16.96 -5.67
N SER A 143 -36.22 15.98 -4.79
CA SER A 143 -36.50 14.58 -5.16
C SER A 143 -37.51 13.93 -4.21
N GLY A 144 -38.01 12.74 -4.58
CA GLY A 144 -38.97 12.00 -3.76
C GLY A 144 -40.43 12.42 -3.95
N PRO A 145 -41.35 12.01 -3.04
CA PRO A 145 -42.78 12.25 -3.18
C PRO A 145 -43.21 13.70 -2.86
N HIS A 146 -42.37 14.49 -2.19
CA HIS A 146 -42.69 15.84 -1.70
C HIS A 146 -41.83 16.92 -2.37
N VAL A 147 -41.56 16.80 -3.67
CA VAL A 147 -40.80 17.81 -4.44
C VAL A 147 -41.47 19.19 -4.34
N GLY A 148 -40.67 20.22 -4.11
CA GLY A 148 -41.11 21.60 -3.92
C GLY A 148 -41.51 21.93 -2.47
N HIS A 149 -41.50 20.95 -1.57
CA HIS A 149 -41.67 21.22 -0.14
C HIS A 149 -40.47 22.00 0.40
N THR A 150 -40.73 23.08 1.11
CA THR A 150 -39.70 23.92 1.73
C THR A 150 -39.74 23.82 3.24
N PHE A 151 -38.59 23.77 3.88
CA PHE A 151 -38.44 23.87 5.33
C PHE A 151 -37.23 24.74 5.67
N THR A 152 -37.12 25.16 6.93
CA THR A 152 -36.00 25.99 7.38
C THR A 152 -35.06 25.23 8.28
N GLU A 153 -33.76 25.34 8.04
CA GLU A 153 -32.69 24.80 8.88
C GLU A 153 -31.94 25.97 9.52
N VAL A 154 -31.74 25.93 10.84
CA VAL A 154 -31.01 26.99 11.56
C VAL A 154 -29.58 26.54 11.83
N VAL A 155 -28.61 27.36 11.42
CA VAL A 155 -27.18 27.12 11.57
C VAL A 155 -26.59 28.08 12.62
N PRO A 156 -26.18 27.57 13.80
CA PRO A 156 -25.51 28.38 14.80
C PRO A 156 -24.14 28.92 14.35
N PRO A 157 -23.65 30.03 14.92
CA PRO A 157 -22.37 30.65 14.54
C PRO A 157 -21.14 29.75 14.77
N ASP A 158 -21.20 28.81 15.71
CA ASP A 158 -20.17 27.79 16.00
C ASP A 158 -20.32 26.50 15.19
N ALA A 159 -21.32 26.41 14.31
CA ALA A 159 -21.47 25.26 13.44
C ALA A 159 -20.25 25.11 12.50
N THR A 160 -19.73 23.89 12.42
CA THR A 160 -18.64 23.53 11.50
C THR A 160 -19.12 23.38 10.05
N LYS A 161 -20.41 23.08 9.87
CA LYS A 161 -21.10 22.97 8.58
C LYS A 161 -21.82 24.29 8.31
N ARG A 162 -21.46 24.95 7.21
CA ARG A 162 -22.15 26.15 6.70
C ARG A 162 -22.70 25.91 5.31
N PHE A 163 -23.75 26.65 4.97
CA PHE A 163 -24.42 26.54 3.69
C PHE A 163 -24.15 27.76 2.80
N HIS A 164 -24.40 27.59 1.50
CA HIS A 164 -24.44 28.68 0.53
C HIS A 164 -25.71 28.56 -0.31
N GLU A 165 -26.20 29.67 -0.83
CA GLU A 165 -27.34 29.65 -1.76
C GLU A 165 -27.04 28.80 -3.00
N GLY A 166 -28.04 28.02 -3.42
CA GLY A 166 -27.95 27.04 -4.50
C GLY A 166 -27.20 25.75 -4.13
N GLN A 167 -26.74 25.60 -2.89
CA GLN A 167 -26.04 24.39 -2.47
C GLN A 167 -26.98 23.19 -2.46
N LYS A 168 -26.55 22.09 -3.05
CA LYS A 168 -27.24 20.81 -2.96
C LYS A 168 -26.96 20.14 -1.61
N VAL A 169 -28.00 19.66 -0.97
CA VAL A 169 -27.95 19.01 0.35
C VAL A 169 -28.72 17.71 0.35
N VAL A 170 -28.39 16.84 1.30
CA VAL A 170 -29.09 15.58 1.54
C VAL A 170 -29.94 15.76 2.79
N VAL A 171 -31.22 15.46 2.67
CA VAL A 171 -32.19 15.61 3.76
C VAL A 171 -32.72 14.26 4.21
N ALA A 172 -32.87 14.08 5.51
CA ALA A 172 -33.58 12.93 6.05
C ALA A 172 -35.08 13.20 6.04
N TYR A 173 -35.86 12.17 5.70
CA TYR A 173 -37.32 12.19 5.74
C TYR A 173 -37.85 11.26 6.82
N ALA A 174 -38.62 11.82 7.76
CA ALA A 174 -39.28 11.12 8.84
C ALA A 174 -40.80 11.22 8.69
N PRO A 175 -41.49 10.23 8.09
CA PRO A 175 -42.91 10.33 7.75
C PRO A 175 -43.84 10.46 8.95
N GLU A 176 -43.46 9.88 10.09
CA GLU A 176 -44.24 9.91 11.34
C GLU A 176 -44.04 11.20 12.16
N ALA A 177 -43.09 12.05 11.78
CA ALA A 177 -42.83 13.29 12.48
C ALA A 177 -43.91 14.37 12.18
N PRO A 178 -44.14 15.33 13.11
CA PRO A 178 -44.89 16.54 12.82
C PRO A 178 -44.37 17.22 11.55
N GLU A 179 -45.25 17.85 10.77
CA GLU A 179 -44.93 18.40 9.44
C GLU A 179 -43.67 19.29 9.43
N GLU A 180 -43.53 20.12 10.46
CA GLU A 180 -42.40 21.04 10.69
C GLU A 180 -41.04 20.33 10.93
N LEU A 181 -41.06 19.04 11.32
CA LEU A 181 -39.89 18.23 11.66
C LEU A 181 -39.73 17.01 10.75
N ARG A 182 -40.54 16.89 9.69
CA ARG A 182 -40.47 15.76 8.75
C ARG A 182 -39.18 15.74 7.94
N TYR A 183 -38.56 16.90 7.77
CA TYR A 183 -37.32 17.07 7.03
C TYR A 183 -36.26 17.72 7.90
N SER A 184 -35.03 17.22 7.78
CA SER A 184 -33.85 17.84 8.39
C SER A 184 -32.64 17.64 7.50
N VAL A 185 -31.73 18.61 7.48
CA VAL A 185 -30.53 18.52 6.64
C VAL A 185 -29.48 17.63 7.32
N VAL A 186 -29.21 16.45 6.77
CA VAL A 186 -28.22 15.53 7.33
C VAL A 186 -26.83 15.71 6.74
N ASP A 187 -26.72 15.97 5.43
CA ASP A 187 -25.41 16.11 4.77
C ASP A 187 -25.45 17.09 3.59
N VAL A 188 -24.30 17.30 2.93
CA VAL A 188 -24.21 18.03 1.67
C VAL A 188 -23.97 17.04 0.53
N ASP A 189 -24.52 17.35 -0.65
CA ASP A 189 -24.26 16.54 -1.84
C ASP A 189 -22.80 16.71 -2.29
N ARG A 190 -22.06 15.60 -2.31
CA ARG A 190 -20.66 15.52 -2.75
C ARG A 190 -20.49 14.62 -3.98
N GLU A 191 -21.57 14.22 -4.64
CA GLU A 191 -21.53 13.28 -5.76
C GLU A 191 -20.59 13.77 -6.86
N VAL A 192 -20.80 14.99 -7.35
CA VAL A 192 -20.00 15.60 -8.42
C VAL A 192 -18.50 15.69 -8.08
N PRO A 193 -18.07 16.33 -6.96
CA PRO A 193 -16.64 16.41 -6.65
C PRO A 193 -15.99 15.04 -6.42
N MET A 194 -16.71 14.07 -5.84
CA MET A 194 -16.20 12.71 -5.66
C MET A 194 -16.05 11.97 -7.00
N LEU A 195 -17.03 12.07 -7.91
CA LEU A 195 -16.96 11.49 -9.24
C LEU A 195 -15.84 12.13 -10.09
N LEU A 196 -15.66 13.45 -10.01
CA LEU A 196 -14.56 14.14 -10.70
C LEU A 196 -13.19 13.68 -10.20
N LEU A 197 -13.01 13.55 -8.88
CA LEU A 197 -11.76 13.04 -8.31
C LEU A 197 -11.52 11.58 -8.69
N GLY A 198 -12.56 10.75 -8.65
CA GLY A 198 -12.50 9.35 -9.08
C GLY A 198 -12.14 9.20 -10.56
N ALA A 199 -12.73 10.02 -11.43
CA ALA A 199 -12.42 10.05 -12.86
C ALA A 199 -10.99 10.53 -13.13
N LEU A 200 -10.53 11.56 -12.42
CA LEU A 200 -9.14 12.04 -12.50
C LEU A 200 -8.16 10.96 -12.07
N PHE A 201 -8.43 10.29 -10.94
CA PHE A 201 -7.61 9.17 -10.47
C PHE A 201 -7.55 8.04 -11.51
N ALA A 202 -8.70 7.61 -12.04
CA ALA A 202 -8.78 6.58 -13.05
C ALA A 202 -8.00 6.97 -14.33
N LEU A 203 -8.13 8.22 -14.78
CA LEU A 203 -7.40 8.75 -15.93
C LEU A 203 -5.88 8.67 -15.73
N VAL A 204 -5.38 9.11 -14.58
CA VAL A 204 -3.93 9.06 -14.26
C VAL A 204 -3.44 7.61 -14.20
N VAL A 205 -4.18 6.72 -13.56
CA VAL A 205 -3.83 5.29 -13.46
C VAL A 205 -3.79 4.63 -14.84
N VAL A 206 -4.77 4.88 -15.70
CA VAL A 206 -4.81 4.33 -17.06
C VAL A 206 -3.74 4.98 -17.95
N ALA A 207 -3.47 6.27 -17.81
CA ALA A 207 -2.44 6.95 -18.58
C ALA A 207 -1.03 6.38 -18.29
N VAL A 208 -0.72 6.12 -17.01
CA VAL A 208 0.59 5.58 -16.59
C VAL A 208 0.66 4.06 -16.78
N GLY A 209 -0.37 3.33 -16.32
CA GLY A 209 -0.42 1.88 -16.30
C GLY A 209 -0.96 1.22 -17.58
N ARG A 210 -1.53 1.99 -18.51
CA ARG A 210 -2.20 1.50 -19.74
C ARG A 210 -3.25 0.42 -19.40
N LEU A 211 -3.24 -0.69 -20.15
CA LEU A 211 -4.13 -1.83 -19.92
C LEU A 211 -3.98 -2.41 -18.51
N ARG A 212 -2.76 -2.43 -17.95
CA ARG A 212 -2.56 -2.89 -16.57
C ARG A 212 -3.18 -1.93 -15.56
N GLY A 213 -3.14 -0.63 -15.84
CA GLY A 213 -3.84 0.38 -15.05
C GLY A 213 -5.35 0.16 -15.07
N LEU A 214 -5.94 -0.11 -16.24
CA LEU A 214 -7.36 -0.45 -16.35
C LEU A 214 -7.71 -1.72 -15.57
N LEU A 215 -6.92 -2.79 -15.70
CA LEU A 215 -7.12 -4.04 -14.96
C LEU A 215 -7.00 -3.85 -13.45
N ALA A 216 -6.13 -2.95 -12.98
CA ALA A 216 -6.04 -2.57 -11.57
C ALA A 216 -7.31 -1.87 -11.08
N LEU A 217 -7.93 -0.99 -11.87
CA LEU A 217 -9.22 -0.38 -11.54
C LEU A 217 -10.35 -1.40 -11.49
N VAL A 218 -10.39 -2.34 -12.44
CA VAL A 218 -11.37 -3.46 -12.41
C VAL A 218 -11.13 -4.34 -11.18
N GLY A 219 -9.87 -4.58 -10.82
CA GLY A 219 -9.51 -5.28 -9.60
C GLY A 219 -10.01 -4.56 -8.34
N LEU A 220 -9.87 -3.23 -8.28
CA LEU A 220 -10.39 -2.42 -7.17
C LEU A 220 -11.92 -2.52 -7.06
N VAL A 221 -12.64 -2.44 -8.18
CA VAL A 221 -14.10 -2.62 -8.21
C VAL A 221 -14.48 -4.03 -7.75
N ALA A 222 -13.77 -5.07 -8.22
CA ALA A 222 -14.01 -6.43 -7.78
C ALA A 222 -13.78 -6.60 -6.26
N SER A 223 -12.73 -5.99 -5.70
CA SER A 223 -12.49 -5.96 -4.26
C SER A 223 -13.64 -5.32 -3.49
N PHE A 224 -14.13 -4.18 -3.99
CA PHE A 224 -15.27 -3.48 -3.39
C PHE A 224 -16.55 -4.33 -3.45
N LEU A 225 -16.79 -5.04 -4.55
CA LEU A 225 -17.92 -5.96 -4.68
C LEU A 225 -17.82 -7.13 -3.71
N VAL A 226 -16.64 -7.72 -3.50
CA VAL A 226 -16.47 -8.79 -2.50
C VAL A 226 -16.69 -8.25 -1.08
N LEU A 227 -16.23 -7.02 -0.79
CA LEU A 227 -16.48 -6.38 0.51
C LEU A 227 -17.97 -6.15 0.75
N THR A 228 -18.67 -5.57 -0.22
CA THR A 228 -20.07 -5.12 -0.07
C THR A 228 -21.11 -6.21 -0.27
N LEU A 229 -20.86 -7.19 -1.15
CA LEU A 229 -21.83 -8.25 -1.47
C LEU A 229 -21.57 -9.56 -0.70
N PHE A 230 -20.36 -9.78 -0.19
CA PHE A 230 -20.01 -11.00 0.53
C PHE A 230 -19.59 -10.71 1.98
N ILE A 231 -18.51 -9.96 2.20
CA ILE A 231 -17.94 -9.81 3.56
C ILE A 231 -18.93 -9.13 4.50
N LEU A 232 -19.41 -7.94 4.15
CA LEU A 232 -20.30 -7.17 5.01
C LEU A 232 -21.63 -7.91 5.26
N PRO A 233 -22.36 -8.41 4.24
CA PRO A 233 -23.62 -9.09 4.50
C PRO A 233 -23.44 -10.43 5.22
N ALA A 234 -22.35 -11.18 5.01
CA ALA A 234 -22.09 -12.42 5.74
C ALA A 234 -21.87 -12.16 7.24
N VAL A 235 -21.16 -11.09 7.59
CA VAL A 235 -21.00 -10.65 8.99
C VAL A 235 -22.33 -10.22 9.59
N LEU A 236 -23.15 -9.48 8.84
CA LEU A 236 -24.50 -9.07 9.30
C LEU A 236 -25.42 -10.27 9.58
N HIS A 237 -25.26 -11.38 8.87
CA HIS A 237 -25.96 -12.63 9.14
C HIS A 237 -25.37 -13.44 10.31
N GLY A 238 -24.44 -12.87 11.09
CA GLY A 238 -23.82 -13.53 12.24
C GLY A 238 -22.78 -14.59 11.88
N SER A 239 -22.31 -14.63 10.63
CA SER A 239 -21.21 -15.53 10.26
C SER A 239 -19.94 -15.13 11.01
N ASN A 240 -19.10 -16.11 11.35
CA ASN A 240 -17.84 -15.87 12.03
C ASN A 240 -16.96 -14.88 11.22
N PRO A 241 -16.69 -13.66 11.74
CA PRO A 241 -16.04 -12.62 10.92
C PRO A 241 -14.60 -12.96 10.53
N LEU A 242 -13.90 -13.79 11.31
CA LEU A 242 -12.57 -14.28 10.96
C LEU A 242 -12.61 -15.17 9.72
N LEU A 243 -13.52 -16.16 9.68
CA LEU A 243 -13.66 -17.03 8.51
C LEU A 243 -14.06 -16.23 7.27
N VAL A 244 -15.01 -15.31 7.42
CA VAL A 244 -15.46 -14.43 6.34
C VAL A 244 -14.29 -13.56 5.81
N ALA A 245 -13.47 -13.00 6.69
CA ALA A 245 -12.32 -12.18 6.30
C ALA A 245 -11.22 -12.98 5.61
N VAL A 246 -10.93 -14.20 6.09
CA VAL A 246 -9.93 -15.07 5.46
C VAL A 246 -10.39 -15.49 4.06
N ILE A 247 -11.64 -15.92 3.91
CA ILE A 247 -12.20 -16.33 2.62
C ILE A 247 -12.31 -15.12 1.68
N GLY A 248 -12.94 -14.04 2.15
CA GLY A 248 -13.15 -12.83 1.36
C GLY A 248 -11.83 -12.17 0.96
N GLY A 249 -10.89 -12.00 1.88
CA GLY A 249 -9.55 -11.48 1.60
C GLY A 249 -8.76 -12.35 0.63
N SER A 250 -8.86 -13.68 0.76
CA SER A 250 -8.21 -14.61 -0.19
C SER A 250 -8.84 -14.55 -1.57
N VAL A 251 -10.17 -14.40 -1.67
CA VAL A 251 -10.87 -14.21 -2.95
C VAL A 251 -10.46 -12.88 -3.59
N ILE A 252 -10.44 -11.78 -2.83
CA ILE A 252 -9.96 -10.48 -3.28
C ILE A 252 -8.57 -10.62 -3.87
N MET A 253 -7.62 -11.17 -3.11
CA MET A 253 -6.24 -11.40 -3.51
C MET A 253 -6.12 -12.24 -4.80
N LEU A 254 -6.84 -13.36 -4.88
CA LEU A 254 -6.79 -14.23 -6.07
C LEU A 254 -7.30 -13.48 -7.31
N VAL A 255 -8.43 -12.77 -7.18
CA VAL A 255 -9.01 -12.02 -8.29
C VAL A 255 -8.09 -10.88 -8.71
N THR A 256 -7.62 -10.05 -7.77
CA THR A 256 -6.80 -8.87 -8.07
C THR A 256 -5.46 -9.26 -8.66
N LEU A 257 -4.73 -10.21 -8.06
CA LEU A 257 -3.39 -10.59 -8.52
C LEU A 257 -3.43 -11.21 -9.92
N TYR A 258 -4.35 -12.14 -10.18
CA TYR A 258 -4.44 -12.78 -11.49
C TYR A 258 -5.00 -11.85 -12.57
N LEU A 259 -5.88 -10.91 -12.23
CA LEU A 259 -6.37 -9.92 -13.16
C LEU A 259 -5.26 -8.93 -13.56
N CYS A 260 -4.48 -8.43 -12.60
CA CYS A 260 -3.44 -7.43 -12.87
C CYS A 260 -2.17 -8.01 -13.50
N HIS A 261 -1.77 -9.22 -13.10
CA HIS A 261 -0.47 -9.81 -13.46
C HIS A 261 -0.57 -11.04 -14.38
N GLY A 262 -1.78 -11.51 -14.66
CA GLY A 262 -2.04 -12.68 -15.48
C GLY A 262 -1.72 -14.01 -14.78
N VAL A 263 -2.22 -15.11 -15.36
CA VAL A 263 -2.00 -16.47 -14.84
C VAL A 263 -0.65 -16.99 -15.29
N ASN A 264 0.34 -16.93 -14.40
CA ASN A 264 1.68 -17.45 -14.65
C ASN A 264 2.37 -17.82 -13.33
N ALA A 265 3.49 -18.57 -13.42
CA ALA A 265 4.22 -19.05 -12.25
C ALA A 265 4.76 -17.92 -11.35
N ARG A 266 5.06 -16.75 -11.91
CA ARG A 266 5.47 -15.56 -11.14
C ARG A 266 4.31 -15.11 -10.26
N THR A 267 3.16 -14.80 -10.85
CA THR A 267 1.96 -14.40 -10.11
C THR A 267 1.56 -15.45 -9.07
N SER A 268 1.60 -16.73 -9.43
CA SER A 268 1.27 -17.82 -8.51
C SER A 268 2.20 -17.92 -7.30
N VAL A 269 3.49 -17.63 -7.46
CA VAL A 269 4.42 -17.57 -6.32
C VAL A 269 4.12 -16.37 -5.43
N ALA A 270 3.78 -15.22 -6.00
CA ALA A 270 3.35 -14.05 -5.23
C ALA A 270 2.10 -14.39 -4.39
N VAL A 271 1.09 -15.02 -4.99
CA VAL A 271 -0.11 -15.52 -4.30
C VAL A 271 0.24 -16.41 -3.11
N LEU A 272 1.13 -17.41 -3.29
CA LEU A 272 1.57 -18.28 -2.19
C LEU A 272 2.27 -17.50 -1.06
N GLY A 273 3.10 -16.52 -1.43
CA GLY A 273 3.74 -15.62 -0.48
C GLY A 273 2.73 -14.82 0.34
N THR A 274 1.74 -14.22 -0.33
CA THR A 274 0.66 -13.47 0.32
C THR A 274 -0.16 -14.37 1.25
N LEU A 275 -0.50 -15.59 0.83
CA LEU A 275 -1.26 -16.54 1.67
C LEU A 275 -0.54 -16.90 2.96
N VAL A 276 0.76 -17.18 2.89
CA VAL A 276 1.55 -17.49 4.09
C VAL A 276 1.61 -16.28 5.03
N SER A 277 1.78 -15.08 4.49
CA SER A 277 1.76 -13.85 5.28
C SER A 277 0.39 -13.53 5.88
N LEU A 278 -0.69 -13.73 5.13
CA LEU A 278 -2.05 -13.50 5.61
C LEU A 278 -2.40 -14.49 6.73
N LEU A 279 -1.97 -15.76 6.62
CA LEU A 279 -2.11 -16.75 7.69
C LEU A 279 -1.34 -16.34 8.94
N LEU A 280 -0.11 -15.84 8.78
CA LEU A 280 0.70 -15.34 9.90
C LEU A 280 0.01 -14.15 10.59
N ILE A 281 -0.53 -13.20 9.81
CA ILE A 281 -1.28 -12.05 10.33
C ILE A 281 -2.52 -12.51 11.07
N GLY A 282 -3.28 -13.46 10.53
CA GLY A 282 -4.47 -14.01 11.20
C GLY A 282 -4.13 -14.67 12.52
N LEU A 283 -3.06 -15.48 12.56
CA LEU A 283 -2.60 -16.15 13.77
C LEU A 283 -2.12 -15.15 14.82
N LEU A 284 -1.25 -14.21 14.43
CA LEU A 284 -0.74 -13.18 15.34
C LEU A 284 -1.84 -12.23 15.81
N GLY A 285 -2.73 -11.82 14.90
CA GLY A 285 -3.88 -10.98 15.22
C GLY A 285 -4.79 -11.64 16.24
N SER A 286 -5.20 -12.89 16.00
CA SER A 286 -6.01 -13.67 16.95
C SER A 286 -5.31 -13.81 18.31
N LEU A 287 -4.01 -14.11 18.30
CA LEU A 287 -3.22 -14.24 19.52
C LEU A 287 -3.16 -12.92 20.31
N PHE A 288 -2.77 -11.81 19.67
CA PHE A 288 -2.57 -10.53 20.36
C PHE A 288 -3.88 -9.84 20.73
N ILE A 289 -4.96 -10.01 19.97
CA ILE A 289 -6.32 -9.61 20.37
C ILE A 289 -6.71 -10.31 21.68
N GLY A 290 -6.48 -11.64 21.75
CA GLY A 290 -6.77 -12.42 22.95
C GLY A 290 -5.89 -12.03 24.14
N LEU A 291 -4.57 -11.92 23.94
CA LEU A 291 -3.61 -11.58 25.00
C LEU A 291 -3.80 -10.16 25.55
N ALA A 292 -4.16 -9.20 24.69
CA ALA A 292 -4.41 -7.82 25.10
C ALA A 292 -5.86 -7.59 25.54
N HIS A 293 -6.69 -8.63 25.57
CA HIS A 293 -8.11 -8.56 25.93
C HIS A 293 -8.93 -7.53 25.12
N LEU A 294 -8.53 -7.27 23.87
CA LEU A 294 -9.21 -6.29 23.02
C LEU A 294 -10.63 -6.75 22.74
N THR A 295 -11.60 -5.88 22.96
CA THR A 295 -13.02 -6.11 22.62
C THR A 295 -13.32 -5.67 21.19
N GLY A 296 -12.59 -4.66 20.70
CA GLY A 296 -12.84 -4.02 19.40
C GLY A 296 -14.02 -3.05 19.42
N ASN A 297 -14.61 -2.79 20.60
CA ASN A 297 -15.68 -1.83 20.79
C ASN A 297 -15.09 -0.47 21.19
N THR A 298 -14.42 0.17 20.24
CA THR A 298 -13.55 1.33 20.47
C THR A 298 -14.09 2.63 19.86
N ASP A 299 -15.19 2.58 19.11
CA ASP A 299 -15.81 3.77 18.54
C ASP A 299 -17.34 3.72 18.63
N ASP A 300 -17.98 4.88 18.54
CA ASP A 300 -19.43 5.03 18.60
C ASP A 300 -20.14 4.14 17.55
N GLN A 301 -19.50 3.97 16.38
CA GLN A 301 -19.99 3.08 15.33
C GLN A 301 -20.03 1.61 15.77
N THR A 302 -18.94 1.12 16.37
CA THR A 302 -18.86 -0.27 16.85
C THR A 302 -19.83 -0.52 18.02
N GLY A 303 -20.03 0.49 18.88
CA GLY A 303 -20.99 0.41 19.97
C GLY A 303 -22.43 0.35 19.47
N LEU A 304 -22.74 1.12 18.42
CA LEU A 304 -24.05 1.09 17.79
C LEU A 304 -24.30 -0.25 17.07
N VAL A 305 -23.31 -0.80 16.36
CA VAL A 305 -23.41 -2.13 15.76
C VAL A 305 -23.70 -3.18 16.83
N HIS A 306 -23.01 -3.14 17.97
CA HIS A 306 -23.26 -4.07 19.06
C HIS A 306 -24.66 -3.91 19.67
N SER A 307 -25.19 -2.69 19.71
CA SER A 307 -26.54 -2.40 20.21
C SER A 307 -27.65 -2.89 19.26
N LEU A 308 -27.48 -2.64 17.95
CA LEU A 308 -28.46 -2.98 16.92
C LEU A 308 -28.38 -4.46 16.48
N TYR A 309 -27.18 -5.04 16.54
CA TYR A 309 -26.88 -6.40 16.11
C TYR A 309 -26.02 -7.12 17.17
N PRO A 310 -26.61 -7.49 18.32
CA PRO A 310 -25.88 -8.05 19.46
C PRO A 310 -25.20 -9.40 19.16
N ASP A 311 -25.66 -10.11 18.13
CA ASP A 311 -25.11 -11.40 17.70
C ASP A 311 -23.80 -11.25 16.89
N ILE A 312 -23.41 -10.04 16.49
CA ILE A 312 -22.16 -9.81 15.74
C ILE A 312 -20.96 -9.81 16.67
N GLU A 313 -19.98 -10.67 16.39
CA GLU A 313 -18.73 -10.76 17.15
C GLU A 313 -17.76 -9.61 16.79
N ILE A 314 -17.76 -8.54 17.61
CA ILE A 314 -16.93 -7.33 17.40
C ILE A 314 -15.42 -7.63 17.38
N ARG A 315 -14.95 -8.60 18.18
CA ARG A 315 -13.54 -9.06 18.13
C ARG A 315 -13.17 -9.66 16.77
N GLY A 316 -14.10 -10.38 16.17
CA GLY A 316 -13.95 -10.92 14.83
C GLY A 316 -13.85 -9.80 13.79
N LEU A 317 -14.67 -8.75 13.92
CA LEU A 317 -14.60 -7.55 13.06
C LEU A 317 -13.24 -6.86 13.16
N LEU A 318 -12.69 -6.73 14.37
CA LEU A 318 -11.34 -6.21 14.55
C LEU A 318 -10.32 -7.06 13.78
N LEU A 319 -10.32 -8.38 13.96
CA LEU A 319 -9.40 -9.27 13.25
C LEU A 319 -9.59 -9.21 11.73
N ALA A 320 -10.83 -9.10 11.26
CA ALA A 320 -11.16 -8.90 9.85
C ALA A 320 -10.55 -7.60 9.30
N SER A 321 -10.66 -6.49 10.04
CA SER A 321 -10.05 -5.21 9.67
C SER A 321 -8.53 -5.30 9.54
N ILE A 322 -7.86 -6.05 10.43
CA ILE A 322 -6.40 -6.26 10.40
C ILE A 322 -6.01 -7.04 9.14
N LEU A 323 -6.75 -8.11 8.83
CA LEU A 323 -6.48 -8.97 7.65
C LEU A 323 -6.71 -8.21 6.34
N ILE A 324 -7.88 -7.59 6.18
CA ILE A 324 -8.28 -6.87 4.97
C ILE A 324 -7.39 -5.64 4.77
N GLY A 325 -7.14 -4.86 5.83
CA GLY A 325 -6.28 -3.68 5.77
C GLY A 325 -4.82 -4.00 5.42
N SER A 326 -4.34 -5.20 5.79
CA SER A 326 -2.98 -5.64 5.44
C SER A 326 -2.86 -6.15 4.00
N LEU A 327 -3.96 -6.62 3.38
CA LEU A 327 -3.92 -7.31 2.11
C LEU A 327 -3.35 -6.45 0.97
N GLY A 328 -3.78 -5.20 0.87
CA GLY A 328 -3.34 -4.31 -0.21
C GLY A 328 -1.83 -4.07 -0.22
N VAL A 329 -1.21 -3.98 0.96
CA VAL A 329 0.23 -3.78 1.10
C VAL A 329 1.00 -5.07 0.83
N LEU A 330 0.43 -6.23 1.19
CA LEU A 330 1.04 -7.54 0.93
C LEU A 330 1.12 -7.85 -0.57
N ASP A 331 0.08 -7.51 -1.33
CA ASP A 331 0.04 -7.75 -2.77
C ASP A 331 1.18 -7.00 -3.48
N ASP A 332 1.42 -5.75 -3.12
CA ASP A 332 2.54 -4.97 -3.67
C ASP A 332 3.90 -5.60 -3.35
N VAL A 333 4.13 -5.93 -2.08
CA VAL A 333 5.43 -6.47 -1.65
C VAL A 333 5.71 -7.84 -2.28
N THR A 334 4.75 -8.76 -2.27
CA THR A 334 4.96 -10.12 -2.79
C THR A 334 5.17 -10.12 -4.31
N VAL A 335 4.41 -9.32 -5.06
CA VAL A 335 4.59 -9.17 -6.50
C VAL A 335 5.93 -8.53 -6.82
N THR A 336 6.32 -7.48 -6.11
CA THR A 336 7.59 -6.78 -6.33
C THR A 336 8.78 -7.68 -6.02
N GLN A 337 8.74 -8.43 -4.89
CA GLN A 337 9.80 -9.37 -4.54
C GLN A 337 9.92 -10.51 -5.55
N THR A 338 8.80 -11.09 -5.95
CA THR A 338 8.77 -12.13 -6.97
C THR A 338 9.35 -11.60 -8.28
N SER A 339 8.94 -10.42 -8.72
CA SER A 339 9.46 -9.80 -9.95
C SER A 339 10.98 -9.56 -9.85
N ALA A 340 11.48 -9.05 -8.73
CA ALA A 340 12.92 -8.85 -8.52
C ALA A 340 13.72 -10.15 -8.64
N VAL A 341 13.22 -11.26 -8.09
CA VAL A 341 13.89 -12.57 -8.21
C VAL A 341 13.93 -13.05 -9.67
N TRP A 342 12.84 -12.88 -10.43
CA TRP A 342 12.81 -13.23 -11.85
C TRP A 342 13.76 -12.38 -12.68
N GLU A 343 13.84 -11.07 -12.42
CA GLU A 343 14.80 -10.19 -13.11
C GLU A 343 16.25 -10.56 -12.77
N LEU A 344 16.55 -10.88 -11.50
CA LEU A 344 17.88 -11.36 -11.10
C LEU A 344 18.25 -12.69 -11.75
N LYS A 345 17.29 -13.60 -11.93
CA LYS A 345 17.51 -14.87 -12.65
C LYS A 345 17.74 -14.65 -14.14
N GLN A 346 17.00 -13.75 -14.77
CA GLN A 346 17.21 -13.38 -16.18
C GLN A 346 18.59 -12.74 -16.39
N ALA A 347 19.02 -11.86 -15.47
CA ALA A 347 20.33 -11.24 -15.51
C ALA A 347 21.50 -12.22 -15.23
N ALA A 348 21.27 -13.25 -14.41
CA ALA A 348 22.26 -14.27 -14.09
C ALA A 348 21.69 -15.70 -14.21
N PRO A 349 21.54 -16.25 -15.43
CA PRO A 349 20.85 -17.53 -15.65
C PRO A 349 21.47 -18.74 -14.92
N THR A 350 22.78 -18.70 -14.67
CA THR A 350 23.51 -19.77 -13.97
C THR A 350 23.50 -19.63 -12.44
N ALA A 351 22.93 -18.55 -11.90
CA ALA A 351 22.82 -18.36 -10.47
C ALA A 351 21.87 -19.40 -9.85
N GLY A 352 22.35 -20.07 -8.79
CA GLY A 352 21.53 -20.96 -7.96
C GLY A 352 20.69 -20.18 -6.95
N TRP A 353 19.70 -20.85 -6.38
CA TRP A 353 18.68 -20.25 -5.49
C TRP A 353 19.28 -19.46 -4.31
N ARG A 354 20.40 -19.90 -3.72
CA ARG A 354 21.04 -19.18 -2.59
C ARG A 354 21.56 -17.81 -2.99
N LYS A 355 22.10 -17.68 -4.20
CA LYS A 355 22.63 -16.41 -4.72
C LYS A 355 21.49 -15.47 -5.11
N LEU A 356 20.41 -16.02 -5.68
CA LEU A 356 19.19 -15.26 -5.97
C LEU A 356 18.53 -14.75 -4.70
N TYR A 357 18.37 -15.63 -3.71
CA TYR A 357 17.81 -15.30 -2.40
C TYR A 357 18.61 -14.19 -1.71
N SER A 358 19.94 -14.32 -1.61
CA SER A 358 20.76 -13.30 -0.93
C SER A 358 20.76 -11.95 -1.65
N ALA A 359 20.71 -11.95 -2.99
CA ALA A 359 20.63 -10.73 -3.79
C ALA A 359 19.26 -10.05 -3.66
N ALA A 360 18.18 -10.81 -3.81
CA ALA A 360 16.81 -10.30 -3.68
C ALA A 360 16.51 -9.84 -2.25
N MET A 361 16.98 -10.55 -1.21
CA MET A 361 16.84 -10.12 0.19
C MET A 361 17.55 -8.80 0.49
N ARG A 362 18.58 -8.40 -0.27
CA ARG A 362 19.16 -7.06 -0.13
C ARG A 362 18.18 -5.99 -0.62
N ILE A 363 17.57 -6.20 -1.77
CA ILE A 363 16.52 -5.32 -2.32
C ILE A 363 15.32 -5.28 -1.37
N GLY A 364 14.87 -6.46 -0.90
CA GLY A 364 13.74 -6.58 0.00
C GLY A 364 13.96 -5.86 1.34
N ARG A 365 15.16 -5.89 1.92
CA ARG A 365 15.47 -5.14 3.16
C ARG A 365 15.36 -3.64 2.97
N ASP A 366 15.83 -3.12 1.85
CA ASP A 366 15.72 -1.69 1.55
C ASP A 366 14.24 -1.30 1.36
N HIS A 367 13.45 -2.16 0.73
CA HIS A 367 12.00 -1.95 0.57
C HIS A 367 11.25 -2.00 1.91
N ILE A 368 11.54 -2.98 2.78
CA ILE A 368 10.91 -3.12 4.11
C ILE A 368 11.05 -1.83 4.92
N ALA A 369 12.25 -1.25 4.96
CA ALA A 369 12.50 -0.04 5.73
C ALA A 369 11.61 1.12 5.28
N SER A 370 11.41 1.26 3.96
CA SER A 370 10.53 2.28 3.40
C SER A 370 9.05 2.00 3.71
N VAL A 371 8.57 0.78 3.45
CA VAL A 371 7.14 0.45 3.58
C VAL A 371 6.68 0.49 5.04
N VAL A 372 7.49 0.00 5.98
CA VAL A 372 7.16 0.08 7.42
C VAL A 372 6.99 1.53 7.86
N ASN A 373 7.89 2.43 7.44
CA ASN A 373 7.76 3.85 7.75
C ASN A 373 6.50 4.47 7.14
N THR A 374 6.19 4.14 5.89
CA THR A 374 4.99 4.61 5.22
C THR A 374 3.71 4.14 5.93
N LEU A 375 3.62 2.87 6.33
CA LEU A 375 2.47 2.36 7.07
C LEU A 375 2.30 3.06 8.41
N VAL A 376 3.37 3.16 9.20
CA VAL A 376 3.31 3.81 10.52
C VAL A 376 2.87 5.27 10.39
N LEU A 377 3.40 6.01 9.42
CA LEU A 377 3.01 7.41 9.19
C LEU A 377 1.57 7.53 8.69
N ALA A 378 1.09 6.61 7.85
CA ALA A 378 -0.29 6.61 7.36
C ALA A 378 -1.28 6.37 8.50
N TYR A 379 -1.05 5.36 9.34
CA TYR A 379 -1.89 5.05 10.49
C TYR A 379 -1.82 6.15 11.56
N ALA A 380 -0.62 6.65 11.87
CA ALA A 380 -0.47 7.80 12.78
C ALA A 380 -1.18 9.06 12.26
N GLY A 381 -1.13 9.28 10.94
CA GLY A 381 -1.85 10.36 10.26
C GLY A 381 -3.36 10.25 10.41
N ALA A 382 -3.91 9.04 10.24
CA ALA A 382 -5.34 8.78 10.45
C ALA A 382 -5.75 8.95 11.93
N ALA A 383 -4.86 8.65 12.87
CA ALA A 383 -5.09 8.79 14.31
C ALA A 383 -4.87 10.21 14.86
N LEU A 384 -4.54 11.21 14.03
CA LEU A 384 -4.24 12.58 14.50
C LEU A 384 -5.34 13.21 15.37
N PRO A 385 -6.66 13.11 15.04
CA PRO A 385 -7.70 13.69 15.88
C PRO A 385 -7.72 13.10 17.30
N LEU A 386 -7.51 11.79 17.41
CA LEU A 386 -7.45 11.07 18.68
C LEU A 386 -6.19 11.45 19.48
N LEU A 387 -5.04 11.60 18.81
CA LEU A 387 -3.82 12.11 19.45
C LEU A 387 -3.99 13.54 19.96
N LEU A 388 -4.70 14.39 19.23
CA LEU A 388 -5.04 15.76 19.65
C LEU A 388 -5.95 15.76 20.88
N LEU A 389 -6.98 14.91 20.91
CA LEU A 389 -7.88 14.79 22.06
C LEU A 389 -7.11 14.45 23.35
N PHE A 390 -6.17 13.51 23.27
CA PHE A 390 -5.32 13.16 24.42
C PHE A 390 -4.34 14.27 24.81
N SER A 391 -3.83 15.02 23.83
CA SER A 391 -3.00 16.20 24.08
C SER A 391 -3.77 17.27 24.86
N ILE A 392 -5.01 17.56 24.45
CA ILE A 392 -5.92 18.49 25.13
C ILE A 392 -6.27 17.99 26.53
N ALA A 393 -6.55 16.70 26.67
CA ALA A 393 -6.83 16.06 27.96
C ALA A 393 -5.60 16.00 28.89
N ARG A 394 -4.40 16.38 28.42
CA ARG A 394 -3.12 16.29 29.14
C ARG A 394 -2.86 14.88 29.70
N SER A 395 -3.27 13.86 28.93
CA SER A 395 -3.11 12.46 29.32
C SER A 395 -1.64 12.04 29.19
N GLY A 396 -1.16 11.22 30.14
CA GLY A 396 0.20 10.68 30.07
C GLY A 396 0.37 9.70 28.90
N VAL A 397 1.51 9.77 28.21
CA VAL A 397 1.79 8.92 27.02
C VAL A 397 1.59 7.44 27.30
N THR A 398 2.00 6.96 28.48
CA THR A 398 1.81 5.54 28.87
C THR A 398 0.32 5.19 29.00
N THR A 399 -0.47 6.02 29.68
CA THR A 399 -1.92 5.79 29.83
C THR A 399 -2.62 5.75 28.48
N VAL A 400 -2.23 6.65 27.58
CA VAL A 400 -2.77 6.72 26.21
C VAL A 400 -2.38 5.48 25.43
N ALA A 401 -1.09 5.13 25.39
CA ALA A 401 -0.57 4.00 24.60
C ALA A 401 -1.15 2.65 25.00
N PHE A 402 -1.55 2.49 26.27
CA PHE A 402 -2.16 1.26 26.79
C PHE A 402 -3.68 1.35 26.98
N SER A 403 -4.32 2.43 26.49
CA SER A 403 -5.78 2.47 26.35
C SER A 403 -6.22 1.54 25.22
N GLU A 404 -7.42 0.95 25.32
CA GLU A 404 -7.91 0.01 24.29
C GLU A 404 -7.93 0.65 22.89
N LEU A 405 -8.39 1.92 22.79
CA LEU A 405 -8.43 2.71 21.56
C LEU A 405 -7.09 2.71 20.80
N VAL A 406 -6.01 2.96 21.53
CA VAL A 406 -4.67 3.08 20.95
C VAL A 406 -4.01 1.70 20.84
N ALA A 407 -4.24 0.82 21.80
CA ALA A 407 -3.72 -0.54 21.79
C ALA A 407 -4.23 -1.32 20.57
N GLU A 408 -5.50 -1.13 20.18
CA GLU A 408 -6.07 -1.69 18.96
C GLU A 408 -5.25 -1.26 17.72
N GLU A 409 -4.99 0.04 17.58
CA GLU A 409 -4.25 0.59 16.44
C GLU A 409 -2.78 0.15 16.43
N ILE A 410 -2.15 0.05 17.61
CA ILE A 410 -0.81 -0.48 17.77
C ILE A 410 -0.77 -1.96 17.36
N VAL A 411 -1.71 -2.78 17.82
CA VAL A 411 -1.78 -4.20 17.46
C VAL A 411 -2.02 -4.36 15.96
N ARG A 412 -2.98 -3.63 15.39
CA ARG A 412 -3.25 -3.59 13.93
C ARG A 412 -1.98 -3.27 13.14
N THR A 413 -1.29 -2.18 13.51
CA THR A 413 -0.07 -1.72 12.83
C THR A 413 1.08 -2.71 12.98
N LEU A 414 1.35 -3.22 14.18
CA LEU A 414 2.46 -4.13 14.45
C LEU A 414 2.24 -5.51 13.83
N VAL A 415 1.04 -6.08 13.96
CA VAL A 415 0.72 -7.39 13.37
C VAL A 415 0.80 -7.31 11.85
N GLY A 416 0.20 -6.29 11.24
CA GLY A 416 0.29 -6.05 9.79
C GLY A 416 1.75 -5.87 9.34
N SER A 417 2.55 -5.08 10.06
CA SER A 417 3.97 -4.86 9.77
C SER A 417 4.81 -6.13 9.90
N ILE A 418 4.55 -6.99 10.90
CA ILE A 418 5.24 -8.28 11.05
C ILE A 418 4.91 -9.19 9.86
N GLY A 419 3.63 -9.27 9.49
CA GLY A 419 3.19 -10.04 8.32
C GLY A 419 3.84 -9.58 7.02
N LEU A 420 3.95 -8.25 6.85
CA LEU A 420 4.63 -7.61 5.75
C LEU A 420 6.13 -7.93 5.73
N VAL A 421 6.84 -7.75 6.86
CA VAL A 421 8.27 -8.04 6.98
C VAL A 421 8.54 -9.52 6.70
N ALA A 422 7.67 -10.42 7.16
CA ALA A 422 7.76 -11.85 6.92
C ALA A 422 7.45 -12.25 5.46
N SER A 423 6.61 -11.47 4.76
CA SER A 423 6.27 -11.73 3.35
C SER A 423 7.50 -11.71 2.43
N VAL A 424 8.46 -10.83 2.72
CA VAL A 424 9.67 -10.65 1.91
C VAL A 424 10.55 -11.91 1.90
N PRO A 425 11.05 -12.43 3.03
CA PRO A 425 11.87 -13.64 3.03
C PRO A 425 11.11 -14.87 2.54
N VAL A 426 9.81 -15.01 2.89
CA VAL A 426 8.99 -16.14 2.45
C VAL A 426 8.84 -16.13 0.93
N THR A 427 8.38 -15.01 0.36
CA THR A 427 8.15 -14.89 -1.08
C THR A 427 9.46 -14.99 -1.85
N THR A 428 10.53 -14.38 -1.35
CA THR A 428 11.87 -14.45 -1.97
C THR A 428 12.39 -15.88 -2.01
N LEU A 429 12.21 -16.65 -0.92
CA LEU A 429 12.59 -18.05 -0.88
C LEU A 429 11.80 -18.88 -1.88
N LEU A 430 10.47 -18.75 -1.88
CA LEU A 430 9.59 -19.46 -2.81
C LEU A 430 9.97 -19.16 -4.27
N ALA A 431 10.13 -17.87 -4.60
CA ALA A 431 10.54 -17.42 -5.93
C ALA A 431 11.91 -17.97 -6.32
N ALA A 432 12.90 -17.91 -5.43
CA ALA A 432 14.25 -18.39 -5.72
C ALA A 432 14.30 -19.90 -5.95
N LEU A 433 13.51 -20.68 -5.21
CA LEU A 433 13.40 -22.13 -5.39
C LEU A 433 12.70 -22.47 -6.71
N VAL A 434 11.55 -21.85 -6.98
CA VAL A 434 10.75 -22.07 -8.20
C VAL A 434 11.56 -21.73 -9.44
N VAL A 435 12.16 -20.54 -9.50
CA VAL A 435 12.92 -20.11 -10.68
C VAL A 435 14.25 -20.86 -10.87
N SER A 436 14.80 -21.48 -9.82
CA SER A 436 16.02 -22.29 -9.90
C SER A 436 15.75 -23.75 -10.25
N ALA A 437 14.56 -24.26 -9.93
CA ALA A 437 14.11 -25.59 -10.33
C ALA A 437 13.81 -25.67 -11.84
N ASP A 438 13.56 -24.52 -12.45
CA ASP A 438 13.35 -24.40 -13.88
C ASP A 438 14.68 -24.52 -14.65
N ARG A 439 15.00 -25.73 -15.11
CA ARG A 439 16.16 -25.97 -15.98
C ARG A 439 15.74 -25.76 -17.44
N PRO A 440 16.42 -24.90 -18.21
CA PRO A 440 16.18 -24.85 -19.64
C PRO A 440 16.49 -26.23 -20.24
N PRO A 441 15.69 -26.71 -21.21
CA PRO A 441 15.99 -27.95 -21.91
C PRO A 441 17.38 -27.80 -22.54
N GLN A 442 18.30 -28.69 -22.15
CA GLN A 442 19.59 -28.77 -22.82
C GLN A 442 19.29 -29.09 -24.30
N GLY A 443 19.64 -28.16 -25.19
CA GLY A 443 19.57 -28.41 -26.63
C GLY A 443 20.31 -29.72 -26.98
N PRO A 444 19.87 -30.44 -28.01
CA PRO A 444 20.37 -31.78 -28.30
C PRO A 444 21.89 -31.73 -28.41
N ALA A 445 22.55 -32.53 -27.57
CA ALA A 445 23.99 -32.72 -27.60
C ALA A 445 24.40 -33.02 -29.05
N GLY A 446 25.12 -32.06 -29.65
CA GLY A 446 25.65 -32.18 -31.01
C GLY A 446 26.33 -33.52 -31.18
N GLY A 447 25.80 -34.29 -32.13
CA GLY A 447 26.15 -35.67 -32.37
C GLY A 447 27.65 -35.88 -32.59
N ARG A 448 28.11 -36.96 -31.97
CA ARG A 448 29.21 -37.85 -32.38
C ARG A 448 29.88 -37.44 -33.71
N GLY A 449 31.17 -37.14 -33.62
CA GLY A 449 32.05 -36.97 -34.78
C GLY A 449 31.83 -38.06 -35.83
N ALA A 450 31.31 -37.65 -36.97
CA ALA A 450 31.28 -38.45 -38.17
C ALA A 450 32.72 -38.58 -38.68
N ARG A 451 33.22 -39.82 -38.68
CA ARG A 451 34.43 -40.25 -39.39
C ARG A 451 34.38 -39.70 -40.81
N ALA A 452 35.39 -38.91 -41.18
CA ALA A 452 35.66 -38.59 -42.57
C ALA A 452 35.93 -39.90 -43.33
N GLY A 453 35.09 -40.18 -44.33
CA GLY A 453 35.27 -41.29 -45.25
C GLY A 453 36.41 -40.99 -46.21
N ASN A 454 37.33 -41.94 -46.35
CA ASN A 454 38.29 -41.98 -47.44
C ASN A 454 37.55 -42.28 -48.76
N GLY A 455 37.55 -41.33 -49.69
CA GLY A 455 37.24 -41.56 -51.10
C GLY A 455 38.55 -41.79 -51.90
N PRO A 456 38.60 -42.75 -52.85
CA PRO A 456 39.82 -43.03 -53.60
C PRO A 456 39.74 -42.47 -55.03
N PHE A 457 40.60 -41.52 -55.40
CA PHE A 457 40.98 -41.14 -56.77
C PHE A 457 42.24 -40.26 -56.63
N GLY A 458 43.32 -40.32 -57.40
CA GLY A 458 43.70 -40.97 -58.64
C GLY A 458 45.04 -40.30 -59.03
N ALA A 459 45.96 -41.07 -59.60
CA ALA A 459 47.35 -40.69 -59.85
C ALA A 459 47.52 -39.55 -60.88
N GLY A 460 48.60 -38.76 -60.71
CA GLY A 460 49.09 -37.79 -61.70
C GLY A 460 50.49 -37.26 -61.33
N THR A 461 51.49 -37.71 -62.09
CA THR A 461 52.94 -37.45 -61.97
C THR A 461 53.39 -36.13 -62.61
N SER A 462 54.38 -35.45 -62.00
CA SER A 462 55.53 -34.73 -62.64
C SER A 462 56.29 -33.93 -61.57
N THR A 463 57.46 -34.36 -61.08
CA THR A 463 58.84 -34.07 -61.53
C THR A 463 59.29 -32.60 -61.46
N GLY A 464 60.27 -32.35 -60.57
CA GLY A 464 61.44 -31.50 -60.85
C GLY A 464 61.58 -30.22 -60.01
N GLY A 465 62.66 -30.10 -59.23
CA GLY A 465 63.14 -28.79 -58.75
C GLY A 465 63.86 -28.80 -57.40
N THR A 466 65.18 -28.89 -57.45
CA THR A 466 66.19 -28.91 -56.37
C THR A 466 66.41 -27.59 -55.61
N GLY A 467 66.91 -27.69 -54.37
CA GLY A 467 67.63 -26.63 -53.62
C GLY A 467 67.26 -26.62 -52.13
N ALA A 468 67.86 -27.43 -51.25
CA ALA A 468 69.20 -27.35 -50.64
C ALA A 468 69.41 -26.21 -49.62
N SER A 469 70.07 -26.59 -48.52
CA SER A 469 70.69 -25.79 -47.44
C SER A 469 69.76 -25.42 -46.26
N THR A 470 69.78 -26.13 -45.11
CA THR A 470 70.78 -26.29 -44.02
C THR A 470 70.73 -25.18 -42.97
N GLY A 471 70.60 -25.56 -41.70
CA GLY A 471 70.91 -24.68 -40.56
C GLY A 471 70.17 -25.06 -39.27
N GLY A 472 70.77 -25.97 -38.49
CA GLY A 472 70.27 -26.44 -37.19
C GLY A 472 70.48 -25.47 -36.02
N PRO A 473 70.46 -25.95 -34.75
CA PRO A 473 69.70 -25.34 -33.64
C PRO A 473 70.58 -24.85 -32.45
N VAL A 474 69.96 -24.63 -31.27
CA VAL A 474 70.51 -24.71 -29.87
C VAL A 474 70.87 -23.32 -29.22
N PRO A 475 70.86 -23.09 -27.88
CA PRO A 475 69.84 -23.33 -26.81
C PRO A 475 69.81 -22.30 -25.61
N ARG A 476 68.94 -22.57 -24.61
CA ARG A 476 69.07 -22.46 -23.11
C ARG A 476 69.64 -21.19 -22.40
N ALA A 477 68.94 -20.77 -21.32
CA ALA A 477 69.34 -20.81 -19.88
C ALA A 477 68.50 -19.79 -19.04
N ARG A 478 67.71 -20.20 -18.02
CA ARG A 478 67.99 -20.48 -16.58
C ARG A 478 68.10 -19.26 -15.64
N GLY A 479 67.30 -19.29 -14.56
CA GLY A 479 67.53 -18.65 -13.23
C GLY A 479 66.18 -18.47 -12.49
N ARG A 480 65.73 -19.35 -11.57
CA ARG A 480 66.10 -19.69 -10.16
C ARG A 480 65.88 -18.58 -9.12
N GLY A 481 65.19 -18.95 -8.02
CA GLY A 481 65.27 -18.38 -6.67
C GLY A 481 63.89 -18.01 -6.07
N TRP A 482 63.14 -18.86 -5.36
CA TRP A 482 63.27 -19.31 -3.95
C TRP A 482 63.23 -18.20 -2.90
N GLY A 483 62.32 -18.31 -1.91
CA GLY A 483 62.43 -17.58 -0.64
C GLY A 483 61.13 -17.43 0.17
N ALA A 484 60.74 -18.49 0.88
CA ALA A 484 59.67 -18.50 1.89
C ALA A 484 60.17 -18.07 3.28
N ARG A 485 59.27 -17.55 4.15
CA ARG A 485 59.06 -17.90 5.58
C ARG A 485 58.36 -16.76 6.36
N GLN A 486 57.22 -17.04 7.02
CA GLN A 486 57.02 -17.28 8.48
C GLN A 486 57.30 -16.03 9.36
N GLY A 487 56.53 -15.69 10.41
CA GLY A 487 55.44 -16.34 11.15
C GLY A 487 54.83 -15.32 12.14
N ARG A 488 53.59 -15.54 12.62
CA ARG A 488 53.21 -16.19 13.90
C ARG A 488 52.90 -15.19 15.06
N ARG A 489 51.64 -15.31 15.56
CA ARG A 489 51.16 -15.24 16.98
C ARG A 489 51.15 -13.83 17.63
N ARG A 490 50.26 -13.44 18.57
CA ARG A 490 49.18 -14.09 19.36
C ARG A 490 48.34 -12.98 20.03
N ALA A 491 47.02 -13.18 20.07
CA ALA A 491 46.02 -12.94 21.14
C ALA A 491 46.30 -12.01 22.36
N THR A 492 45.34 -11.13 22.69
CA THR A 492 44.60 -11.05 23.99
C THR A 492 43.37 -10.10 23.93
N ASN A 493 42.26 -10.55 24.52
CA ASN A 493 41.06 -9.79 24.98
C ASN A 493 41.24 -9.52 26.51
N PRO A 494 40.35 -8.91 27.33
CA PRO A 494 39.20 -7.98 27.14
C PRO A 494 39.26 -6.73 28.07
N ARG A 495 38.30 -5.78 27.95
CA ARG A 495 37.93 -4.91 29.09
C ARG A 495 36.45 -4.47 29.07
N ARG A 496 35.70 -4.98 30.04
CA ARG A 496 34.47 -4.41 30.64
C ARG A 496 34.88 -3.55 31.84
N ARG A 497 34.39 -2.32 31.99
CA ARG A 497 33.98 -1.73 33.29
C ARG A 497 33.20 -0.42 33.16
N ARG A 498 32.13 -0.36 33.96
CA ARG A 498 31.19 0.73 34.30
C ARG A 498 31.84 2.10 34.62
N LYS A 499 31.11 3.19 34.34
CA LYS A 499 30.43 4.12 35.31
C LYS A 499 30.22 5.51 34.68
N ARG A 500 28.98 5.97 34.53
CA ARG A 500 28.29 6.92 35.41
C ARG A 500 26.81 6.96 35.07
#